data_AF-A0AAJ3JT21-F1
#
_entry.id   AF-A0AAJ3JT21-F1
#
_cell.length_a   1.000
_cell.length_b   1.000
_cell.length_c   1.000
_cell.angle_alpha   90.00
_cell.angle_beta   90.00
_cell.angle_gamma   90.00
#
_symmetry.space_group_name_H-M   'P 1'
#
loop_
_entity.id
_entity.type
_entity.pdbx_description
1 polymer ?
#
loop_
_entity_poly.entity_id
_entity_poly.type
_entity_poly.pdbx_seq_one_letter_code
_entity_poly.pdbx_strand_id
1 'polypeptide(L)' 'MVNDSIYKGIQKVAQVNSGVGESCSVCSARLDATENFGQAVNHYLDHGYILLHVGQQTSRSDEGIWHETVAMLGRI' A
#
# COMPACT_ATOMS: atom_id res chain seq x y z
N MET A 1 23.71 -7.19 1.27
CA MET A 1 22.35 -6.64 1.19
C MET A 1 21.48 -7.48 2.10
N VAL A 2 21.20 -7.01 3.32
CA VAL A 2 20.40 -7.75 4.29
C VAL A 2 18.94 -7.35 4.04
N ASN A 3 18.19 -8.20 3.33
CA ASN A 3 16.73 -8.11 3.30
C ASN A 3 16.18 -8.72 4.59
N ASP A 4 16.51 -8.12 5.74
CA ASP A 4 15.72 -8.32 6.94
C ASP A 4 14.46 -7.46 6.75
N SER A 5 13.40 -8.08 6.23
CA SER A 5 12.08 -7.46 6.28
C SER A 5 11.85 -7.09 7.75
N ILE A 6 11.71 -5.79 8.03
CA ILE A 6 11.35 -5.25 9.36
C ILE A 6 10.08 -5.92 9.92
N TYR A 7 9.32 -6.61 9.06
CA TYR A 7 8.21 -7.48 9.41
C TYR A 7 8.63 -8.96 9.32
N LYS A 8 9.21 -9.48 10.41
CA LYS A 8 9.53 -10.92 10.53
C LYS A 8 8.28 -11.77 10.34
N GLY A 9 8.36 -12.79 9.48
CA GLY A 9 7.27 -13.72 9.20
C GLY A 9 6.29 -13.28 8.10
N ILE A 10 6.51 -12.13 7.47
CA ILE A 10 5.71 -11.69 6.31
C ILE A 10 6.34 -12.21 5.00
N GLN A 11 5.57 -12.98 4.23
CA GLN A 11 5.98 -13.53 2.92
C GLN A 11 5.70 -12.58 1.75
N LYS A 12 4.64 -11.77 1.84
CA LYS A 12 4.27 -10.79 0.80
C LYS A 12 3.94 -9.45 1.41
N VAL A 13 4.34 -8.39 0.72
CA VAL A 13 4.03 -7.00 1.08
C VAL A 13 3.26 -6.35 -0.05
N ALA A 14 2.20 -5.63 0.30
CA ALA A 14 1.47 -4.75 -0.60
C ALA A 14 1.52 -3.33 -0.05
N GLN A 15 1.71 -2.36 -0.93
CA GLN A 15 1.62 -0.94 -0.62
C GLN A 15 0.34 -0.40 -1.26
N VAL A 16 -0.42 0.38 -0.50
CA VAL A 16 -1.53 1.19 -1.02
C VAL A 16 -1.15 2.64 -0.79
N ASN A 17 -1.19 3.46 -1.83
CA ASN A 17 -0.84 4.87 -1.79
C ASN A 17 -2.04 5.71 -2.27
N SER A 18 -2.43 6.72 -1.50
CA SER A 18 -3.60 7.56 -1.79
C SER A 18 -3.45 8.50 -2.98
N GLY A 19 -2.27 8.58 -3.60
CA GLY A 19 -1.98 9.41 -4.78
C GLY A 19 -2.02 8.64 -6.10
N VAL A 20 -2.17 7.31 -6.07
CA VAL A 20 -2.12 6.48 -7.27
C VAL A 20 -3.29 5.48 -7.33
N GLY A 21 -3.86 5.33 -8.51
CA GLY A 21 -4.77 4.23 -8.84
C GLY A 21 -3.97 3.05 -9.37
N GLU A 22 -4.09 1.88 -8.75
CA GLU A 22 -3.32 0.68 -9.10
C GLU A 22 -4.21 -0.56 -9.16
N SER A 23 -3.74 -1.61 -9.84
CA SER A 23 -4.42 -2.91 -9.84
C SER A 23 -4.00 -3.75 -8.63
N CYS A 24 -4.97 -4.41 -7.99
CA CYS A 24 -4.72 -5.40 -6.95
C CYS A 24 -3.83 -6.53 -7.48
N SER A 25 -2.69 -6.76 -6.82
CA SER A 25 -1.75 -7.81 -7.19
C SER A 25 -2.27 -9.24 -6.99
N VAL A 26 -3.40 -9.42 -6.31
CA VAL A 26 -4.00 -10.74 -6.00
C VAL A 26 -5.08 -11.13 -7.00
N CYS A 27 -5.98 -10.22 -7.34
CA CYS A 27 -7.16 -10.51 -8.18
C CYS A 27 -7.28 -9.62 -9.42
N SER A 28 -6.32 -8.72 -9.66
CA SER A 28 -6.33 -7.75 -10.77
C SER A 28 -7.48 -6.74 -10.74
N ALA A 29 -8.26 -6.67 -9.65
CA ALA A 29 -9.27 -5.63 -9.48
C ALA A 29 -8.60 -4.25 -9.50
N ARG A 30 -9.22 -3.28 -10.19
CA ARG A 30 -8.72 -1.90 -10.20
C ARG A 30 -9.10 -1.22 -8.89
N LEU A 31 -8.11 -0.68 -8.19
CA LEU A 31 -8.28 0.04 -6.93
C LEU A 31 -7.96 1.51 -7.18
N ASP A 32 -8.94 2.38 -6.98
CA ASP A 32 -8.72 3.82 -7.01
C ASP A 32 -8.52 4.34 -5.59
N ALA A 33 -7.28 4.31 -5.13
CA ALA A 33 -6.92 4.83 -3.82
C ALA A 33 -6.92 6.37 -3.77
N THR A 34 -7.00 7.05 -4.92
CA THR A 34 -7.12 8.52 -5.00
C THR A 34 -8.52 9.00 -4.61
N GLU A 35 -9.54 8.21 -4.93
CA GLU A 35 -10.93 8.47 -4.53
C GLU A 35 -11.26 7.85 -3.17
N ASN A 36 -10.82 6.61 -2.92
CA ASN A 36 -11.17 5.89 -1.70
C ASN A 36 -10.04 4.98 -1.18
N PHE A 37 -9.07 5.62 -0.52
CA PHE A 37 -7.96 4.94 0.15
C PHE A 37 -8.41 3.84 1.11
N GLY A 38 -9.44 4.10 1.94
CA GLY A 38 -9.94 3.12 2.92
C GLY A 38 -10.48 1.86 2.26
N GLN A 39 -11.23 2.00 1.16
CA GLN A 39 -11.73 0.85 0.40
C GLN A 39 -10.59 0.05 -0.24
N ALA A 40 -9.57 0.72 -0.79
CA ALA A 40 -8.40 0.05 -1.36
C ALA A 40 -7.63 -0.75 -0.29
N VAL A 41 -7.48 -0.21 0.93
CA VAL A 41 -6.87 -0.94 2.06
C VAL A 41 -7.73 -2.13 2.47
N ASN A 42 -9.04 -1.93 2.66
CA ASN A 42 -9.96 -3.01 3.05
C ASN A 42 -9.99 -4.16 2.04
N HIS A 43 -9.87 -3.87 0.75
CA HIS A 43 -9.76 -4.90 -0.29
C HIS A 43 -8.59 -5.86 -0.06
N TYR A 44 -7.42 -5.37 0.38
CA TYR A 44 -6.30 -6.24 0.72
C TYR A 44 -6.55 -7.02 2.02
N LEU A 45 -7.25 -6.44 3.00
CA LEU A 45 -7.67 -7.16 4.21
C LEU A 45 -8.59 -8.34 3.87
N ASP A 46 -9.51 -8.19 2.91
CA ASP A 46 -10.37 -9.26 2.42
C ASP A 46 -9.57 -10.40 1.72
N HIS A 47 -8.37 -10.10 1.21
CA HIS A 47 -7.43 -11.09 0.69
C HIS A 47 -6.54 -11.75 1.77
N GLY A 48 -6.84 -11.49 3.04
CA GLY A 48 -6.11 -12.06 4.18
C GLY A 48 -4.77 -11.38 4.46
N TYR A 49 -4.56 -10.16 3.96
CA TYR A 49 -3.45 -9.33 4.43
C TYR A 49 -3.80 -8.71 5.78
N ILE A 50 -2.76 -8.37 6.54
CA ILE A 50 -2.84 -7.59 7.77
C ILE A 50 -2.22 -6.21 7.56
N LEU A 51 -2.79 -5.21 8.22
CA LEU A 51 -2.23 -3.85 8.21
C LEU A 51 -0.98 -3.80 9.10
N LEU A 52 0.16 -3.45 8.51
CA LEU A 52 1.44 -3.37 9.22
C LEU A 52 1.76 -1.94 9.67
N HIS A 53 1.47 -0.97 8.81
CA HIS A 53 1.77 0.44 9.07
C HIS A 53 0.87 1.35 8.22
N VAL A 54 0.52 2.51 8.76
CA VAL A 54 -0.06 3.64 8.01
C VAL A 54 0.77 4.88 8.31
N GLY A 55 1.17 5.58 7.26
CA GLY A 55 2.04 6.76 7.36
C GLY A 55 1.84 7.73 6.21
N GLN A 56 2.81 8.62 6.07
CA GLN A 56 2.86 9.60 4.99
C GLN A 56 4.11 9.39 4.15
N GLN A 57 3.96 9.42 2.84
CA GLN A 57 5.06 9.47 1.88
C GLN A 57 5.08 10.86 1.27
N THR A 58 6.26 11.47 1.22
CA THR A 58 6.48 12.72 0.51
C THR A 58 7.29 12.44 -0.74
N SER A 59 6.74 12.75 -1.90
CA SER A 59 7.41 12.62 -3.19
C SER A 59 7.65 14.00 -3.79
N ARG A 60 8.75 14.14 -4.52
CA ARG A 60 9.11 15.39 -5.20
C ARG A 60 9.13 15.14 -6.69
N SER A 61 8.41 15.97 -7.42
CA SER A 61 8.33 15.98 -8.88
C SER A 61 8.71 17.36 -9.41
N ASP A 62 8.86 17.49 -10.73
CA ASP A 62 9.09 18.78 -11.38
C ASP A 62 7.93 19.77 -11.15
N GLU A 63 6.73 19.25 -10.86
CA GLU A 63 5.52 20.02 -10.58
C GLU A 63 5.39 20.44 -9.10
N GLY A 64 6.22 19.90 -8.20
CA GLY A 64 6.19 20.24 -6.79
C GLY A 64 6.34 19.06 -5.83
N ILE A 65 5.95 19.29 -4.58
CA ILE A 65 5.98 18.30 -3.50
C ILE A 65 4.58 17.73 -3.31
N TRP A 66 4.47 16.41 -3.34
CA TRP A 66 3.24 15.68 -3.09
C TRP A 66 3.31 14.98 -1.74
N HIS A 67 2.22 15.01 -1.00
CA HIS A 67 2.06 14.32 0.27
C HIS A 67 0.95 13.29 0.13
N GLU A 68 1.29 12.03 0.36
CA GLU A 68 0.42 10.90 0.13
C GLU A 68 0.29 10.07 1.40
N THR A 69 -0.91 9.58 1.67
CA THR A 69 -1.11 8.58 2.74
C THR A 69 -0.76 7.21 2.19
N VAL A 70 0.04 6.46 2.95
CA VAL A 70 0.50 5.13 2.55
C VAL A 70 0.16 4.11 3.61
N ALA A 71 -0.42 2.98 3.18
CA ALA A 71 -0.60 1.79 4.00
C ALA A 71 0.31 0.68 3.50
N MET A 72 1.08 0.09 4.43
CA MET A 72 1.84 -1.13 4.20
C MET A 72 1.05 -2.30 4.77
N LEU A 73 0.76 -3.28 3.91
CA LEU A 73 0.08 -4.51 4.30
C LEU A 73 0.98 -5.71 4.09
N GLY A 74 0.86 -6.70 4.98
CA GLY A 74 1.64 -7.93 4.95
C GLY A 74 0.74 -9.16 4.87
N ARG A 75 1.23 -10.21 4.22
CA ARG A 75 0.63 -11.55 4.31
C ARG A 75 1.68 -12.54 4.77
N ILE A 76 1.30 -13.31 5.79
CA ILE A 76 2.10 -14.41 6.37
C ILE A 76 2.14 -15.59 5.40
#